data_AF-A0A8X6YB31-F1
#
_entry.id   AF-A0A8X6YB31-F1
#
_cell.length_a   1.000
_cell.length_b   1.000
_cell.length_c   1.000
_cell.angle_alpha   90.00
_cell.angle_beta   90.00
_cell.angle_gamma   90.00
#
_symmetry.space_group_name_H-M   'P 1'
#
loop_
_entity.id
_entity.type
_entity.pdbx_description
1 polymer ?
#
loop_
_entity_poly.entity_id
_entity_poly.type
_entity_poly.pdbx_seq_one_letter_code
_entity_poly.pdbx_strand_id
1 'polypeptide(L)'
;MPSVMFGINASIWSEIVQVDYVHYLRDNEEKGSKPTMSEEDFRFLCSVIDREKEFLNSVSQDIWKTPELAYEEFHAHDVLTDALTQLGFQVEKHYKLPTAFKAEYASKTGTAPVIAIILEYDALPGIGHACGHNLIAEAGLAASLAIKEAMDADPKLEGKLLVLGTPAEERRGGKIDLLEAGAFQGVDAAMMVHPSKYTSTFPPVLSRLSMNVDFKGKEAHAAAFPWEGRNALDAAVAAYQNIALLRQQMKPSNRVHAIITNGGAEDFNEPHRLNQAELSDLIRHLALSKQSTASVIQTAAMKFTPTRRKGYRV
;
A
#
# COMPACT_ATOMS: atom_id res chain seq x y z
N MET A 1 35.77 38.50 8.35
CA MET A 1 35.60 37.04 8.15
C MET A 1 34.22 36.83 7.55
N PRO A 2 34.11 36.27 6.33
CA PRO A 2 32.84 36.18 5.63
C PRO A 2 31.97 35.07 6.22
N SER A 3 30.69 35.39 6.40
CA SER A 3 29.61 34.49 6.77
C SER A 3 29.37 33.46 5.67
N VAL A 4 29.56 32.18 5.96
CA VAL A 4 29.16 31.09 5.06
C VAL A 4 27.69 30.75 5.37
N MET A 5 26.77 31.37 4.65
CA MET A 5 25.41 30.84 4.49
C MET A 5 25.51 29.54 3.69
N PHE A 6 25.24 28.40 4.32
CA PHE A 6 25.01 27.17 3.58
C PHE A 6 23.58 27.20 3.03
N GLY A 7 23.49 27.49 1.73
CA GLY A 7 22.25 27.43 0.97
C GLY A 7 21.63 26.04 1.04
N ILE A 8 20.40 25.99 1.54
CA ILE A 8 19.52 24.83 1.45
C ILE A 8 19.19 24.66 -0.03
N ASN A 9 19.63 23.57 -0.64
CA ASN A 9 19.20 23.25 -2.00
C ASN A 9 17.72 22.84 -1.96
N ALA A 10 16.85 23.80 -2.26
CA ALA A 10 15.40 23.69 -2.21
C ALA A 10 14.81 22.89 -3.40
N SER A 11 15.63 22.31 -4.28
CA SER A 11 15.17 21.60 -5.48
C SER A 11 14.73 20.14 -5.24
N ILE A 12 14.65 19.68 -3.99
CA ILE A 12 14.30 18.28 -3.63
C ILE A 12 12.82 18.14 -3.20
N TRP A 13 12.05 19.24 -3.19
CA TRP A 13 10.77 19.30 -2.48
C TRP A 13 9.51 19.39 -3.36
N SER A 14 9.62 19.30 -4.69
CA SER A 14 8.55 19.71 -5.60
C SER A 14 7.68 18.62 -6.23
N GLU A 15 7.71 17.35 -5.80
CA GLU A 15 6.78 16.34 -6.34
C GLU A 15 6.00 15.66 -5.22
N ILE A 16 4.87 16.28 -4.89
CA ILE A 16 3.78 15.66 -4.15
C ILE A 16 2.60 15.64 -5.13
N VAL A 17 2.26 14.45 -5.63
CA VAL A 17 0.89 14.19 -6.07
C VAL A 17 0.07 14.11 -4.80
N GLN A 18 -0.60 15.20 -4.49
CA GLN A 18 -1.68 15.20 -3.51
C GLN A 18 -2.76 14.31 -4.11
N VAL A 19 -2.81 13.04 -3.70
CA VAL A 19 -3.92 12.17 -4.08
C VAL A 19 -5.12 12.62 -3.26
N ASP A 20 -5.78 13.68 -3.72
CA ASP A 20 -7.02 14.27 -3.19
C ASP A 20 -8.24 13.35 -3.45
N TYR A 21 -8.08 12.03 -3.35
CA TYR A 21 -9.17 11.09 -3.66
C TYR A 21 -10.34 11.12 -2.67
N VAL A 22 -10.18 11.77 -1.52
CA VAL A 22 -11.18 11.72 -0.43
C VAL A 22 -12.17 12.88 -0.50
N HIS A 23 -11.92 13.93 -1.30
CA HIS A 23 -12.81 15.11 -1.33
C HIS A 23 -13.85 15.10 -2.44
N TYR A 24 -13.63 14.41 -3.57
CA TYR A 24 -14.51 14.52 -4.74
C TYR A 24 -15.92 13.91 -4.54
N LEU A 25 -16.10 13.00 -3.57
CA LEU A 25 -17.40 12.38 -3.32
C LEU A 25 -18.21 13.06 -2.21
N ARG A 26 -17.64 14.03 -1.49
CA ARG A 26 -18.30 14.66 -0.34
C ARG A 26 -19.23 15.81 -0.74
N ASP A 27 -18.99 16.42 -1.90
CA ASP A 27 -19.69 17.65 -2.32
C ASP A 27 -20.93 17.40 -3.20
N ASN A 28 -21.26 16.15 -3.54
CA ASN A 28 -22.40 15.80 -4.41
C ASN A 28 -23.59 15.18 -3.66
N GLU A 29 -23.69 15.33 -2.33
CA GLU A 29 -24.84 14.82 -1.58
C GLU A 29 -26.12 15.68 -1.69
N GLU A 30 -26.07 16.84 -2.34
CA GLU A 30 -27.25 17.69 -2.51
C GLU A 30 -27.67 17.83 -3.98
N LYS A 31 -28.86 17.27 -4.27
CA LYS A 31 -29.79 17.52 -5.39
C LYS A 31 -29.80 16.48 -6.53
N GLY A 32 -30.63 15.46 -6.33
CA GLY A 32 -31.13 14.53 -7.35
C GLY A 32 -31.54 13.21 -6.71
N SER A 33 -32.65 12.59 -7.14
CA SER A 33 -32.93 11.20 -6.76
C SER A 33 -31.77 10.35 -7.28
N LYS A 34 -30.89 9.87 -6.39
CA LYS A 34 -29.79 8.97 -6.77
C LYS A 34 -30.43 7.82 -7.55
N PRO A 35 -29.91 7.43 -8.73
CA PRO A 35 -30.39 6.25 -9.41
C PRO A 35 -30.21 5.06 -8.46
N THR A 36 -31.33 4.55 -7.95
CA THR A 36 -31.36 3.36 -7.11
C THR A 36 -31.59 2.17 -8.01
N MET A 37 -30.71 1.16 -7.89
CA MET A 37 -30.90 -0.15 -8.52
C MET A 37 -32.29 -0.68 -8.19
N SER A 38 -32.99 -1.26 -9.18
CA SER A 38 -34.32 -1.78 -8.94
C SER A 38 -34.25 -3.05 -8.07
N GLU A 39 -35.35 -3.36 -7.38
CA GLU A 39 -35.47 -4.62 -6.62
C GLU A 39 -35.35 -5.86 -7.50
N GLU A 40 -35.74 -5.74 -8.78
CA GLU A 40 -35.62 -6.83 -9.77
C GLU A 40 -34.16 -7.05 -10.13
N ASP A 41 -33.42 -5.97 -10.44
CA ASP A 41 -31.98 -6.03 -10.73
C ASP A 41 -31.20 -6.58 -9.53
N PHE A 42 -31.52 -6.12 -8.31
CA PHE A 42 -30.87 -6.62 -7.09
C PHE A 42 -31.07 -8.12 -6.92
N ARG A 43 -32.31 -8.61 -7.06
CA ARG A 43 -32.62 -10.04 -6.97
C ARG A 43 -31.95 -10.85 -8.08
N PHE A 44 -31.89 -10.31 -9.29
CA PHE A 44 -31.18 -10.92 -10.40
C PHE A 44 -29.70 -11.13 -10.05
N LEU A 45 -29.00 -10.08 -9.61
CA LEU A 45 -27.59 -10.16 -9.22
C LEU A 45 -27.36 -11.15 -8.07
N CYS A 46 -28.20 -11.14 -7.04
CA CYS A 46 -28.13 -12.13 -5.96
C CYS A 46 -28.32 -13.56 -6.48
N SER A 47 -29.26 -13.78 -7.40
CA SER A 47 -29.50 -15.11 -7.96
C SER A 47 -28.31 -15.66 -8.77
N VAL A 48 -27.56 -14.79 -9.45
CA VAL A 48 -26.32 -15.17 -10.15
C VAL A 48 -25.27 -15.63 -9.14
N ILE A 49 -25.06 -14.86 -8.06
CA ILE A 49 -24.09 -15.19 -7.02
C ILE A 49 -24.48 -16.48 -6.29
N ASP A 50 -25.76 -16.64 -5.93
CA ASP A 50 -26.27 -17.83 -5.23
C ASP A 50 -26.15 -19.10 -6.08
N ARG A 51 -26.25 -18.99 -7.41
CA ARG A 51 -26.08 -20.12 -8.33
C ARG A 51 -24.62 -20.61 -8.37
N GLU A 52 -23.66 -19.70 -8.25
CA GLU A 52 -22.24 -19.99 -8.41
C GLU A 52 -21.50 -20.05 -7.06
N LYS A 53 -22.22 -20.02 -5.95
CA LYS A 53 -21.66 -19.91 -4.59
C LYS A 53 -20.67 -21.03 -4.26
N GLU A 54 -20.93 -22.28 -4.66
CA GLU A 54 -20.00 -23.39 -4.40
C GLU A 54 -18.70 -23.23 -5.17
N PHE A 55 -18.77 -22.72 -6.40
CA PHE A 55 -17.59 -22.44 -7.21
C PHE A 55 -16.78 -21.30 -6.60
N LEU A 56 -17.42 -20.16 -6.33
CA LEU A 56 -16.80 -18.98 -5.69
C LEU A 56 -16.15 -19.35 -4.35
N ASN A 57 -16.86 -20.14 -3.53
CA ASN A 57 -16.32 -20.62 -2.26
C ASN A 57 -15.12 -21.55 -2.46
N SER A 58 -15.14 -22.43 -3.47
CA SER A 58 -14.02 -23.33 -3.72
C SER A 58 -12.75 -22.57 -4.10
N VAL A 59 -12.86 -21.51 -4.93
CA VAL A 59 -11.77 -20.58 -5.25
C VAL A 59 -11.22 -19.92 -3.97
N SER A 60 -12.09 -19.36 -3.14
CA SER A 60 -11.73 -18.74 -1.85
C SER A 60 -11.02 -19.71 -0.91
N GLN A 61 -11.53 -20.94 -0.81
CA GLN A 61 -10.98 -21.97 0.05
C GLN A 61 -9.63 -22.51 -0.45
N ASP A 62 -9.40 -22.56 -1.76
CA ASP A 62 -8.12 -22.95 -2.33
C ASP A 62 -7.03 -21.92 -1.98
N ILE A 63 -7.32 -20.64 -2.24
CA ILE A 63 -6.44 -19.53 -1.85
C ILE A 63 -6.18 -19.55 -0.33
N TRP A 64 -7.24 -19.72 0.48
CA TRP A 64 -7.10 -19.72 1.94
C TRP A 64 -6.19 -20.84 2.47
N LYS A 65 -6.24 -22.03 1.86
CA LYS A 65 -5.44 -23.20 2.25
C LYS A 65 -3.98 -23.10 1.82
N THR A 66 -3.68 -22.26 0.84
CA THR A 66 -2.34 -22.11 0.26
C THR A 66 -1.88 -20.65 0.42
N PRO A 67 -1.59 -20.20 1.66
CA PRO A 67 -1.23 -18.81 1.90
C PRO A 67 0.13 -18.48 1.30
N GLU A 68 0.17 -17.48 0.41
CA GLU A 68 1.39 -16.97 -0.23
C GLU A 68 1.66 -15.53 0.17
N LEU A 69 2.93 -15.18 0.35
CA LEU A 69 3.32 -13.86 0.83
C LEU A 69 3.30 -12.82 -0.30
N ALA A 70 3.29 -11.55 0.10
CA ALA A 70 3.44 -10.41 -0.79
C ALA A 70 4.55 -10.61 -1.86
N TYR A 71 4.16 -10.50 -3.15
CA TYR A 71 4.94 -10.73 -4.38
C TYR A 71 5.29 -12.19 -4.70
N GLU A 72 4.77 -13.15 -3.94
CA GLU A 72 4.98 -14.59 -4.12
C GLU A 72 3.65 -15.33 -4.36
N GLU A 73 2.56 -14.61 -4.64
CA GLU A 73 1.19 -15.10 -4.77
C GLU A 73 0.89 -15.82 -6.10
N PHE A 74 1.75 -16.76 -6.51
CA PHE A 74 1.64 -17.43 -7.81
C PHE A 74 0.47 -18.42 -7.89
N HIS A 75 0.23 -19.21 -6.83
CA HIS A 75 -0.92 -20.11 -6.75
C HIS A 75 -2.23 -19.33 -6.75
N ALA A 76 -2.34 -18.29 -5.91
CA ALA A 76 -3.55 -17.47 -5.87
C ALA A 76 -3.80 -16.74 -7.21
N HIS A 77 -2.73 -16.25 -7.86
CA HIS A 77 -2.80 -15.69 -9.20
C HIS A 77 -3.36 -16.70 -10.22
N ASP A 78 -2.83 -17.92 -10.24
CA ASP A 78 -3.26 -18.94 -11.21
C ASP A 78 -4.71 -19.36 -10.97
N VAL A 79 -5.08 -19.61 -9.71
CA VAL A 79 -6.46 -19.92 -9.31
C VAL A 79 -7.45 -18.84 -9.78
N LEU A 80 -7.14 -17.57 -9.56
CA LEU A 80 -8.05 -16.48 -9.94
C LEU A 80 -8.10 -16.25 -11.45
N THR A 81 -6.96 -16.34 -12.13
CA THR A 81 -6.91 -16.17 -13.60
C THR A 81 -7.60 -17.30 -14.33
N ASP A 82 -7.50 -18.53 -13.83
CA ASP A 82 -8.21 -19.69 -14.36
C ASP A 82 -9.71 -19.59 -14.10
N ALA A 83 -10.11 -19.16 -12.90
CA ALA A 83 -11.52 -18.92 -12.58
C ALA A 83 -12.14 -17.84 -13.49
N LEU A 84 -11.47 -16.70 -13.67
CA LEU A 84 -11.93 -15.65 -14.57
C LEU A 84 -12.02 -16.12 -16.02
N THR A 85 -11.07 -16.94 -16.48
CA THR A 85 -11.10 -17.54 -17.82
C THR A 85 -12.31 -18.46 -17.97
N GLN A 86 -12.60 -19.31 -16.96
CA GLN A 86 -13.77 -20.18 -16.95
C GLN A 86 -15.09 -19.41 -16.97
N LEU A 87 -15.14 -18.24 -16.33
CA LEU A 87 -16.28 -17.33 -16.35
C LEU A 87 -16.39 -16.51 -17.65
N GLY A 88 -15.49 -16.72 -18.62
CA GLY A 88 -15.54 -16.12 -19.94
C GLY A 88 -14.96 -14.70 -20.04
N PHE A 89 -14.12 -14.31 -19.10
CA PHE A 89 -13.34 -13.07 -19.20
C PHE A 89 -12.13 -13.24 -20.11
N GLN A 90 -11.68 -12.15 -20.75
CA GLN A 90 -10.40 -12.11 -21.44
C GLN A 90 -9.30 -11.78 -20.42
N VAL A 91 -8.45 -12.76 -20.10
CA VAL A 91 -7.45 -12.64 -19.03
C VAL A 91 -6.05 -12.42 -19.60
N GLU A 92 -5.39 -11.38 -19.12
CA GLU A 92 -3.96 -11.10 -19.28
C GLU A 92 -3.26 -11.43 -17.95
N LYS A 93 -2.59 -12.60 -17.91
CA LYS A 93 -1.77 -13.06 -16.77
C LYS A 93 -0.48 -12.25 -16.67
N HIS A 94 0.10 -12.17 -15.47
CA HIS A 94 1.38 -11.48 -15.22
C HIS A 94 1.39 -10.01 -15.73
N TYR A 95 0.28 -9.30 -15.52
CA TYR A 95 0.06 -7.96 -16.02
C TYR A 95 0.86 -6.93 -15.20
N LYS A 96 1.93 -6.39 -15.78
CA LYS A 96 2.86 -5.40 -15.19
C LYS A 96 3.70 -5.90 -14.01
N LEU A 97 3.18 -6.83 -13.20
CA LEU A 97 3.90 -7.51 -12.11
C LEU A 97 3.77 -9.03 -12.28
N PRO A 98 4.73 -9.83 -11.75
CA PRO A 98 4.72 -11.28 -11.89
C PRO A 98 3.47 -11.96 -11.32
N THR A 99 2.87 -11.43 -10.26
CA THR A 99 1.68 -12.02 -9.64
C THR A 99 0.43 -11.17 -9.84
N ALA A 100 0.49 -10.09 -10.64
CA ALA A 100 -0.69 -9.32 -10.99
C ALA A 100 -1.36 -9.83 -12.27
N PHE A 101 -2.65 -9.55 -12.44
CA PHE A 101 -3.37 -9.88 -13.66
C PHE A 101 -4.41 -8.80 -13.98
N LYS A 102 -4.86 -8.80 -15.23
CA LYS A 102 -5.99 -8.00 -15.69
C LYS A 102 -6.94 -8.89 -16.45
N ALA A 103 -8.22 -8.85 -16.12
CA ALA A 103 -9.27 -9.47 -16.92
C ALA A 103 -10.25 -8.41 -17.41
N GLU A 104 -10.78 -8.60 -18.62
CA GLU A 104 -11.65 -7.62 -19.26
C GLU A 104 -12.94 -8.27 -19.73
N TYR A 105 -14.03 -7.52 -19.61
CA TYR A 105 -15.31 -7.80 -20.25
C TYR A 105 -15.94 -6.48 -20.68
N ALA A 106 -16.52 -6.41 -21.87
CA ALA A 106 -17.11 -5.19 -22.40
C ALA A 106 -18.49 -5.47 -22.97
N SER A 107 -19.38 -4.48 -22.89
CA SER A 107 -20.67 -4.56 -23.56
C SER A 107 -20.47 -4.56 -25.07
N LYS A 108 -21.50 -4.99 -25.81
CA LYS A 108 -21.46 -5.02 -27.28
C LYS A 108 -21.58 -3.63 -27.91
N THR A 109 -22.08 -2.65 -27.17
CA THR A 109 -22.53 -1.35 -27.71
C THR A 109 -21.70 -0.17 -27.22
N GLY A 110 -20.91 -0.31 -26.16
CA GLY A 110 -20.07 0.76 -25.65
C GLY A 110 -18.98 0.28 -24.69
N THR A 111 -17.85 0.99 -24.66
CA THR A 111 -16.69 0.66 -23.81
C THR A 111 -16.50 1.60 -22.63
N ALA A 112 -17.43 2.53 -22.41
CA ALA A 112 -17.41 3.50 -21.31
C ALA A 112 -18.77 3.50 -20.59
N PRO A 113 -18.81 3.69 -19.25
CA PRO A 113 -17.65 3.90 -18.38
C PRO A 113 -16.80 2.63 -18.20
N VAL A 114 -15.55 2.82 -17.80
CA VAL A 114 -14.61 1.75 -17.42
C VAL A 114 -14.61 1.61 -15.90
N ILE A 115 -15.18 0.51 -15.40
CA ILE A 115 -15.26 0.22 -13.97
C ILE A 115 -14.28 -0.90 -13.63
N ALA A 116 -13.39 -0.67 -12.66
CA ALA A 116 -12.44 -1.66 -12.17
C ALA A 116 -12.92 -2.30 -10.86
N ILE A 117 -12.92 -3.63 -10.79
CA ILE A 117 -13.10 -4.41 -9.57
C ILE A 117 -11.75 -4.95 -9.13
N ILE A 118 -11.38 -4.66 -7.88
CA ILE A 118 -10.05 -4.97 -7.34
C ILE A 118 -10.11 -6.24 -6.50
N LEU A 119 -9.19 -7.17 -6.78
CA LEU A 119 -8.98 -8.38 -6.02
C LEU A 119 -7.60 -8.32 -5.34
N GLU A 120 -7.53 -8.71 -4.08
CA GLU A 120 -6.30 -8.87 -3.30
C GLU A 120 -6.22 -10.31 -2.81
N TYR A 121 -5.02 -10.85 -2.65
CA TYR A 121 -4.84 -12.28 -2.38
C TYR A 121 -3.49 -12.61 -1.73
N ASP A 122 -2.76 -11.63 -1.18
CA ASP A 122 -1.57 -11.91 -0.37
C ASP A 122 -1.92 -12.32 1.06
N ALA A 123 -1.04 -13.10 1.67
CA ALA A 123 -1.14 -13.59 3.05
C ALA A 123 -0.08 -12.94 3.95
N LEU A 124 -0.28 -13.09 5.26
CA LEU A 124 0.62 -12.58 6.29
C LEU A 124 1.59 -13.65 6.79
N PRO A 125 2.87 -13.30 7.07
CA PRO A 125 3.86 -14.23 7.60
C PRO A 125 3.41 -14.91 8.89
N GLY A 126 3.39 -16.24 8.89
CA GLY A 126 3.12 -17.07 10.07
C GLY A 126 1.65 -17.14 10.51
N ILE A 127 0.74 -16.36 9.92
CA ILE A 127 -0.68 -16.33 10.30
C ILE A 127 -1.65 -16.47 9.11
N GLY A 128 -1.14 -16.63 7.88
CA GLY A 128 -1.95 -16.88 6.69
C GLY A 128 -2.84 -15.68 6.32
N HIS A 129 -4.03 -15.94 5.76
CA HIS A 129 -4.99 -14.90 5.39
C HIS A 129 -5.76 -14.31 6.59
N ALA A 130 -5.04 -13.90 7.65
CA ALA A 130 -5.65 -13.29 8.82
C ALA A 130 -6.33 -11.93 8.53
N CYS A 131 -5.94 -11.26 7.43
CA CYS A 131 -6.60 -10.06 6.92
C CYS A 131 -7.80 -10.38 6.00
N GLY A 132 -7.99 -11.64 5.63
CA GLY A 132 -9.14 -12.10 4.85
C GLY A 132 -9.04 -11.82 3.34
N HIS A 133 -7.85 -11.72 2.78
CA HIS A 133 -7.68 -11.40 1.35
C HIS A 133 -8.30 -12.46 0.42
N ASN A 134 -8.38 -13.73 0.83
CA ASN A 134 -9.15 -14.73 0.10
C ASN A 134 -10.65 -14.35 -0.06
N LEU A 135 -11.24 -13.68 0.94
CA LEU A 135 -12.62 -13.19 0.89
C LEU A 135 -12.76 -11.93 0.02
N ILE A 136 -11.71 -11.10 -0.04
CA ILE A 136 -11.65 -9.95 -0.97
C ILE A 136 -11.66 -10.47 -2.40
N ALA A 137 -10.81 -11.46 -2.70
CA ALA A 137 -10.76 -12.11 -4.00
C ALA A 137 -12.11 -12.74 -4.38
N GLU A 138 -12.73 -13.50 -3.47
CA GLU A 138 -14.04 -14.12 -3.68
C GLU A 138 -15.15 -13.08 -3.96
N ALA A 139 -15.24 -12.04 -3.14
CA ALA A 139 -16.24 -11.00 -3.31
C ALA A 139 -16.05 -10.21 -4.61
N GLY A 140 -14.80 -9.91 -4.97
CA GLY A 140 -14.47 -9.26 -6.24
C GLY A 140 -14.80 -10.14 -7.44
N LEU A 141 -14.53 -11.44 -7.37
CA LEU A 141 -14.88 -12.41 -8.41
C LEU A 141 -16.41 -12.53 -8.58
N ALA A 142 -17.14 -12.65 -7.47
CA ALA A 142 -18.60 -12.72 -7.44
C ALA A 142 -19.24 -11.45 -8.04
N ALA A 143 -18.75 -10.28 -7.65
CA ALA A 143 -19.22 -9.00 -8.20
C ALA A 143 -18.94 -8.90 -9.70
N SER A 144 -17.74 -9.31 -10.14
CA SER A 144 -17.37 -9.29 -11.56
C SER A 144 -18.29 -10.17 -12.39
N LEU A 145 -18.59 -11.38 -11.91
CA LEU A 145 -19.52 -12.31 -12.56
C LEU A 145 -20.94 -11.74 -12.66
N ALA A 146 -21.46 -11.23 -11.56
CA ALA A 146 -22.81 -10.66 -11.52
C ALA A 146 -22.96 -9.45 -12.46
N ILE A 147 -21.95 -8.57 -12.50
CA ILE A 147 -21.92 -7.42 -13.42
C ILE A 147 -21.90 -7.91 -14.88
N LYS A 148 -21.03 -8.87 -15.20
CA LYS A 148 -20.94 -9.45 -16.53
C LYS A 148 -22.30 -10.00 -16.98
N GLU A 149 -22.97 -10.80 -16.16
CA GLU A 149 -24.26 -11.37 -16.52
C GLU A 149 -25.37 -10.33 -16.65
N ALA A 150 -25.35 -9.27 -15.83
CA ALA A 150 -26.26 -8.15 -16.00
C ALA A 150 -26.05 -7.44 -17.33
N MET A 151 -24.79 -7.21 -17.73
CA MET A 151 -24.44 -6.64 -19.04
C MET A 151 -24.86 -7.55 -20.21
N ASP A 152 -24.77 -8.88 -20.05
CA ASP A 152 -25.26 -9.85 -21.03
C ASP A 152 -26.80 -9.82 -21.13
N ALA A 153 -27.50 -9.61 -20.01
CA ALA A 153 -28.97 -9.65 -19.91
C ALA A 153 -29.65 -8.36 -20.37
N ASP A 154 -29.06 -7.19 -20.12
CA ASP A 154 -29.60 -5.89 -20.55
C ASP A 154 -28.63 -5.15 -21.49
N PRO A 155 -28.90 -5.13 -22.80
CA PRO A 155 -28.10 -4.39 -23.78
C PRO A 155 -28.01 -2.88 -23.54
N LYS A 156 -28.83 -2.30 -22.65
CA LYS A 156 -28.73 -0.89 -22.25
C LYS A 156 -27.60 -0.63 -21.26
N LEU A 157 -27.06 -1.67 -20.62
CA LEU A 157 -25.91 -1.56 -19.74
C LEU A 157 -24.63 -1.54 -20.57
N GLU A 158 -24.22 -0.34 -20.95
CA GLU A 158 -23.01 -0.09 -21.72
C GLU A 158 -21.80 0.14 -20.81
N GLY A 159 -20.61 -0.29 -21.23
CA GLY A 159 -19.38 -0.06 -20.49
C GLY A 159 -18.36 -1.18 -20.61
N LYS A 160 -17.26 -0.99 -19.89
CA LYS A 160 -16.18 -1.97 -19.76
C LYS A 160 -15.94 -2.28 -18.30
N LEU A 161 -15.97 -3.56 -17.98
CA LEU A 161 -15.54 -4.11 -16.70
C LEU A 161 -14.08 -4.53 -16.80
N LEU A 162 -13.26 -4.01 -15.90
CA LEU A 162 -11.91 -4.48 -15.63
C LEU A 162 -11.89 -5.20 -14.29
N VAL A 163 -11.25 -6.36 -14.25
CA VAL A 163 -10.94 -7.06 -13.00
C VAL A 163 -9.43 -7.01 -12.83
N LEU A 164 -8.95 -6.33 -11.79
CA LEU A 164 -7.53 -6.17 -11.54
C LEU A 164 -7.13 -6.99 -10.32
N GLY A 165 -6.26 -7.97 -10.54
CA GLY A 165 -5.59 -8.69 -9.48
C GLY A 165 -4.40 -7.87 -8.97
N THR A 166 -4.45 -7.47 -7.71
CA THR A 166 -3.46 -6.58 -7.11
C THR A 166 -2.71 -7.29 -5.97
N PRO A 167 -1.43 -7.65 -6.18
CA PRO A 167 -0.65 -8.36 -5.18
C PRO A 167 -0.13 -7.42 -4.07
N ALA A 168 0.46 -8.02 -3.03
CA ALA A 168 1.30 -7.35 -2.05
C ALA A 168 0.67 -6.11 -1.36
N GLU A 169 -0.59 -6.17 -0.94
CA GLU A 169 -1.22 -5.09 -0.17
C GLU A 169 -0.51 -4.92 1.19
N GLU A 170 -0.20 -6.01 1.89
CA GLU A 170 0.30 -5.98 3.27
C GLU A 170 1.77 -5.50 3.38
N ARG A 171 2.43 -5.26 2.24
CA ARG A 171 3.80 -4.73 2.17
C ARG A 171 3.86 -3.34 1.54
N ARG A 172 4.60 -3.19 0.43
CA ARG A 172 4.90 -1.90 -0.19
C ARG A 172 3.68 -1.34 -0.92
N GLY A 173 2.63 -2.14 -1.08
CA GLY A 173 1.40 -1.82 -1.78
C GLY A 173 1.56 -2.06 -3.28
N GLY A 174 1.33 -3.28 -3.75
CA GLY A 174 1.47 -3.62 -5.18
C GLY A 174 0.58 -2.77 -6.10
N LYS A 175 -0.48 -2.16 -5.57
CA LYS A 175 -1.28 -1.13 -6.26
C LYS A 175 -0.47 0.10 -6.64
N ILE A 176 0.49 0.51 -5.82
CA ILE A 176 1.40 1.63 -6.13
C ILE A 176 2.24 1.28 -7.36
N ASP A 177 2.85 0.09 -7.36
CA ASP A 177 3.64 -0.39 -8.50
C ASP A 177 2.77 -0.50 -9.77
N LEU A 178 1.53 -0.96 -9.65
CA LEU A 178 0.57 -1.03 -10.76
C LEU A 178 0.13 0.35 -11.26
N LEU A 179 -0.11 1.31 -10.37
CA LEU A 179 -0.42 2.70 -10.71
C LEU A 179 0.73 3.33 -11.50
N GLU A 180 1.96 3.18 -11.02
CA GLU A 180 3.18 3.66 -11.70
C GLU A 180 3.37 3.00 -13.08
N ALA A 181 3.00 1.72 -13.22
CA ALA A 181 3.05 0.99 -14.48
C ALA A 181 1.88 1.27 -15.44
N GLY A 182 0.98 2.19 -15.07
CA GLY A 182 -0.17 2.62 -15.88
C GLY A 182 -1.35 1.65 -15.89
N ALA A 183 -1.45 0.72 -14.94
CA ALA A 183 -2.51 -0.30 -14.90
C ALA A 183 -3.93 0.29 -14.75
N PHE A 184 -4.05 1.47 -14.15
CA PHE A 184 -5.32 2.16 -13.91
C PHE A 184 -5.61 3.26 -14.94
N GLN A 185 -4.78 3.42 -15.97
CA GLN A 185 -4.99 4.45 -16.97
C GLN A 185 -6.31 4.22 -17.72
N GLY A 186 -7.20 5.23 -17.72
CA GLY A 186 -8.51 5.15 -18.38
C GLY A 186 -9.59 4.45 -17.56
N VAL A 187 -9.34 4.11 -16.29
CA VAL A 187 -10.38 3.66 -15.35
C VAL A 187 -11.17 4.87 -14.84
N ASP A 188 -12.49 4.85 -14.99
CA ASP A 188 -13.38 5.92 -14.53
C ASP A 188 -13.72 5.76 -13.04
N ALA A 189 -13.88 4.52 -12.57
CA ALA A 189 -14.08 4.22 -11.16
C ALA A 189 -13.47 2.86 -10.79
N ALA A 190 -12.97 2.73 -9.55
CA ALA A 190 -12.45 1.49 -8.99
C ALA A 190 -13.20 1.15 -7.70
N MET A 191 -13.56 -0.12 -7.53
CA MET A 191 -14.33 -0.62 -6.39
C MET A 191 -13.68 -1.86 -5.78
N MET A 192 -13.82 -1.98 -4.46
CA MET A 192 -13.29 -3.08 -3.66
C MET A 192 -14.10 -3.17 -2.37
N VAL A 193 -14.16 -4.36 -1.78
CA VAL A 193 -14.66 -4.57 -0.42
C VAL A 193 -13.56 -5.21 0.43
N HIS A 194 -13.55 -4.92 1.73
CA HIS A 194 -12.62 -5.52 2.67
C HIS A 194 -13.39 -6.14 3.84
N PRO A 195 -13.13 -7.40 4.23
CA PRO A 195 -13.78 -8.01 5.38
C PRO A 195 -13.41 -7.25 6.66
N SER A 196 -14.39 -7.00 7.50
CA SER A 196 -14.21 -6.32 8.79
C SER A 196 -15.28 -6.78 9.78
N LYS A 197 -15.10 -6.42 11.05
CA LYS A 197 -16.09 -6.69 12.12
C LYS A 197 -17.35 -5.83 12.00
N TYR A 198 -17.32 -4.79 11.17
CA TYR A 198 -18.41 -3.84 10.97
C TYR A 198 -18.46 -3.38 9.52
N THR A 199 -19.66 -3.04 9.05
CA THR A 199 -19.87 -2.48 7.72
C THR A 199 -19.63 -0.97 7.74
N SER A 200 -18.78 -0.48 6.84
CA SER A 200 -18.54 0.94 6.64
C SER A 200 -18.28 1.23 5.17
N THR A 201 -18.95 2.24 4.62
CA THR A 201 -18.75 2.68 3.23
C THR A 201 -17.51 3.56 3.08
N PHE A 202 -17.13 4.29 4.12
CA PHE A 202 -15.98 5.20 4.12
C PHE A 202 -15.14 5.00 5.39
N PRO A 203 -14.41 3.87 5.50
CA PRO A 203 -13.53 3.65 6.64
C PRO A 203 -12.36 4.65 6.59
N PRO A 204 -11.92 5.20 7.74
CA PRO A 204 -10.73 6.03 7.78
C PRO A 204 -9.49 5.18 7.52
N VAL A 205 -8.94 5.25 6.32
CA VAL A 205 -7.65 4.65 5.95
C VAL A 205 -6.52 5.67 6.10
N LEU A 206 -5.35 5.20 6.55
CA LEU A 206 -4.20 6.07 6.81
C LEU A 206 -3.14 5.87 5.72
N SER A 207 -2.54 6.97 5.28
CA SER A 207 -1.31 6.90 4.50
C SER A 207 -0.13 6.47 5.37
N ARG A 208 0.78 5.69 4.78
CA ARG A 208 1.95 5.12 5.46
C ARG A 208 3.21 5.46 4.67
N LEU A 209 4.27 5.81 5.39
CA LEU A 209 5.62 6.02 4.89
C LEU A 209 6.61 5.26 5.79
N SER A 210 7.41 4.39 5.20
CA SER A 210 8.50 3.73 5.94
C SER A 210 9.84 4.31 5.49
N MET A 211 10.78 4.53 6.41
CA MET A 211 12.12 5.02 6.10
C MET A 211 13.18 4.33 6.97
N ASN A 212 14.35 4.09 6.39
CA ASN A 212 15.54 3.65 7.14
C ASN A 212 16.54 4.81 7.18
N VAL A 213 17.14 5.02 8.33
CA VAL A 213 18.10 6.09 8.60
C VAL A 213 19.39 5.48 9.12
N ASP A 214 20.45 5.67 8.34
CA ASP A 214 21.80 5.20 8.69
C ASP A 214 22.60 6.36 9.30
N PHE A 215 23.05 6.19 10.55
CA PHE A 215 23.98 7.10 11.21
C PHE A 215 25.41 6.57 11.07
N LYS A 216 26.30 7.37 10.48
CA LYS A 216 27.71 7.01 10.17
C LYS A 216 28.74 7.81 10.96
N GLY A 217 29.36 7.14 11.92
CA GLY A 217 30.30 7.74 12.88
C GLY A 217 31.77 7.71 12.47
N LYS A 218 32.61 8.03 13.45
CA LYS A 218 34.06 7.81 13.44
C LYS A 218 34.40 7.06 14.72
N GLU A 219 35.07 5.93 14.59
CA GLU A 219 35.47 5.13 15.75
C GLU A 219 36.57 5.83 16.56
N ALA A 220 36.55 5.58 17.85
CA ALA A 220 37.64 5.90 18.76
C ALA A 220 37.57 4.96 19.97
N HIS A 221 38.70 4.78 20.65
CA HIS A 221 38.74 3.96 21.86
C HIS A 221 37.90 4.61 22.96
N ALA A 222 36.75 4.00 23.29
CA ALA A 222 35.74 4.58 24.16
C ALA A 222 36.29 5.04 25.53
N ALA A 223 37.18 4.25 26.14
CA ALA A 223 37.76 4.58 27.45
C ALA A 223 38.97 5.53 27.41
N ALA A 224 39.64 5.66 26.25
CA ALA A 224 40.94 6.33 26.18
C ALA A 224 40.87 7.66 25.44
N PHE A 225 40.17 7.70 24.30
CA PHE A 225 40.12 8.87 23.43
C PHE A 225 38.71 9.12 22.85
N PRO A 226 37.62 9.10 23.66
CA PRO A 226 36.26 9.22 23.13
C PRO A 226 35.99 10.51 22.32
N TRP A 227 36.73 11.60 22.61
CA TRP A 227 36.64 12.87 21.88
C TRP A 227 37.16 12.82 20.43
N GLU A 228 37.98 11.82 20.08
CA GLU A 228 38.44 11.60 18.71
C GLU A 228 37.36 10.96 17.82
N GLY A 229 36.31 10.41 18.44
CA GLY A 229 35.22 9.70 17.77
C GLY A 229 34.03 10.59 17.41
N ARG A 230 33.10 10.00 16.65
CA ARG A 230 31.75 10.52 16.41
C ARG A 230 30.78 9.36 16.62
N ASN A 231 30.09 9.35 17.74
CA ASN A 231 29.27 8.22 18.15
C ASN A 231 27.96 8.15 17.34
N ALA A 232 27.84 7.13 16.49
CA ALA A 232 26.63 6.91 15.69
C ALA A 232 25.43 6.46 16.55
N LEU A 233 25.67 5.71 17.63
CA LEU A 233 24.62 5.26 18.54
C LEU A 233 24.00 6.44 19.29
N ASP A 234 24.81 7.38 19.78
CA ASP A 234 24.29 8.59 20.44
C ASP A 234 23.41 9.40 19.49
N ALA A 235 23.77 9.51 18.21
CA ALA A 235 22.97 10.19 17.20
C ALA A 235 21.61 9.49 16.99
N ALA A 236 21.59 8.15 16.92
CA ALA A 236 20.36 7.37 16.80
C ALA A 236 19.47 7.49 18.04
N VAL A 237 20.05 7.46 19.25
CA VAL A 237 19.33 7.64 20.52
C VAL A 237 18.74 9.05 20.61
N ALA A 238 19.50 10.08 20.25
CA ALA A 238 19.02 11.46 20.21
C ALA A 238 17.87 11.62 19.21
N ALA A 239 17.95 11.00 18.03
CA ALA A 239 16.86 11.00 17.05
C ALA A 239 15.60 10.34 17.63
N TYR A 240 15.74 9.18 18.25
CA TYR A 240 14.63 8.47 18.89
C TYR A 240 13.96 9.30 19.99
N GLN A 241 14.75 9.95 20.85
CA GLN A 241 14.26 10.84 21.90
C GLN A 241 13.51 12.04 21.31
N ASN A 242 14.05 12.68 20.27
CA ASN A 242 13.39 13.80 19.62
C ASN A 242 12.07 13.38 18.94
N ILE A 243 12.02 12.19 18.33
CA ILE A 243 10.77 11.61 17.80
C ILE A 243 9.76 11.39 18.93
N ALA A 244 10.20 10.89 20.09
CA ALA A 244 9.32 10.70 21.24
C ALA A 244 8.72 12.03 21.73
N LEU A 245 9.52 13.09 21.78
CA LEU A 245 9.05 14.44 22.15
C LEU A 245 8.14 15.05 21.08
N LEU A 246 8.43 14.85 19.79
CA LEU A 246 7.61 15.34 18.67
C LEU A 246 6.16 14.86 18.77
N ARG A 247 5.92 13.65 19.29
CA ARG A 247 4.57 13.08 19.42
C ARG A 247 3.61 13.98 20.20
N GLN A 248 4.09 14.77 21.15
CA GLN A 248 3.24 15.72 21.89
C GLN A 248 2.62 16.76 20.94
N GLN A 249 3.34 17.16 19.90
CA GLN A 249 2.95 18.24 18.99
C GLN A 249 2.32 17.72 17.69
N MET A 250 2.12 16.40 17.59
CA MET A 250 1.46 15.75 16.48
C MET A 250 -0.06 15.73 16.67
N LYS A 251 -0.80 15.82 15.57
CA LYS A 251 -2.26 15.64 15.62
C LYS A 251 -2.62 14.23 16.12
N PRO A 252 -3.72 14.06 16.86
CA PRO A 252 -4.18 12.73 17.33
C PRO A 252 -4.50 11.72 16.22
N SER A 253 -4.61 12.14 14.96
CA SER A 253 -4.76 11.23 13.82
C SER A 253 -3.44 10.68 13.29
N ASN A 254 -2.28 11.21 13.72
CA ASN A 254 -0.97 10.87 13.17
C ASN A 254 -0.24 9.89 14.09
N ARG A 255 0.59 9.00 13.53
CA ARG A 255 1.47 8.13 14.33
C ARG A 255 2.88 8.10 13.76
N VAL A 256 3.87 8.03 14.66
CA VAL A 256 5.28 7.79 14.31
C VAL A 256 5.87 6.77 15.26
N HIS A 257 6.44 5.71 14.70
CA HIS A 257 7.08 4.62 15.39
C HIS A 257 8.51 4.49 14.87
N ALA A 258 9.42 4.12 15.75
CA ALA A 258 10.84 4.02 15.48
C ALA A 258 11.36 2.78 16.20
N ILE A 259 12.32 2.10 15.61
CA ILE A 259 13.12 1.05 16.25
C ILE A 259 14.58 1.21 15.85
N ILE A 260 15.50 0.96 16.78
CA ILE A 260 16.92 0.84 16.47
C ILE A 260 17.16 -0.59 16.01
N THR A 261 17.45 -0.78 14.73
CA THR A 261 17.66 -2.11 14.12
C THR A 261 19.09 -2.60 14.30
N ASN A 262 20.05 -1.67 14.43
CA ASN A 262 21.44 -1.96 14.71
C ASN A 262 22.02 -0.85 15.61
N GLY A 263 22.48 -1.21 16.81
CA GLY A 263 23.08 -0.28 17.77
C GLY A 263 24.61 -0.22 17.76
N GLY A 264 25.27 -0.92 16.82
CA GLY A 264 26.69 -1.20 16.85
C GLY A 264 27.01 -2.60 17.40
N ALA A 265 28.24 -3.07 17.20
CA ALA A 265 28.70 -4.38 17.64
C ALA A 265 30.05 -4.26 18.34
N GLU A 266 30.21 -4.87 19.51
CA GLU A 266 31.52 -5.02 20.15
C GLU A 266 32.29 -6.18 19.50
N ASP A 267 33.51 -5.91 19.03
CA ASP A 267 34.48 -6.96 18.73
C ASP A 267 35.37 -7.10 19.97
N PHE A 268 35.37 -8.26 20.64
CA PHE A 268 36.14 -8.43 21.89
C PHE A 268 37.66 -8.56 21.63
N ASN A 269 38.05 -8.79 20.37
CA ASN A 269 39.44 -8.97 19.94
C ASN A 269 40.03 -7.73 19.25
N GLU A 270 39.25 -6.67 19.02
CA GLU A 270 39.73 -5.36 18.55
C GLU A 270 38.93 -4.22 19.20
N PRO A 271 39.54 -3.09 19.59
CA PRO A 271 38.88 -2.09 20.42
C PRO A 271 37.61 -1.49 19.78
N HIS A 272 36.45 -1.83 20.35
CA HIS A 272 35.14 -1.14 20.33
C HIS A 272 34.72 -0.46 19.00
N ARG A 273 33.95 -1.17 18.17
CA ARG A 273 33.32 -0.63 16.95
C ARG A 273 31.95 0.01 17.22
N LEU A 274 31.83 1.33 17.09
CA LEU A 274 30.55 2.08 17.06
C LEU A 274 30.47 3.00 15.82
N ASN A 275 30.83 2.48 14.64
CA ASN A 275 30.86 3.27 13.41
C ASN A 275 29.49 3.40 12.70
N GLN A 276 28.54 2.53 13.01
CA GLN A 276 27.27 2.46 12.32
C GLN A 276 26.15 2.14 13.30
N ALA A 277 25.11 2.97 13.28
CA ALA A 277 23.84 2.68 13.92
C ALA A 277 22.74 2.86 12.87
N GLU A 278 21.80 1.93 12.83
CA GLU A 278 20.65 1.97 11.92
C GLU A 278 19.38 2.17 12.75
N LEU A 279 18.60 3.19 12.38
CA LEU A 279 17.27 3.45 12.89
C LEU A 279 16.27 3.17 11.76
N SER A 280 15.32 2.28 11.98
CA SER A 280 14.20 2.08 11.08
C SER A 280 12.98 2.80 11.65
N ASP A 281 12.44 3.74 10.88
CA ASP A 281 11.27 4.53 11.23
C ASP A 281 10.08 4.10 10.37
N LEU A 282 8.99 3.81 11.08
CA LEU A 282 7.68 3.60 10.50
C LEU A 282 6.82 4.82 10.80
N ILE A 283 6.68 5.70 9.81
CA ILE A 283 5.81 6.88 9.88
C ILE A 283 4.45 6.50 9.30
N ARG A 284 3.37 6.65 10.06
CA ARG A 284 2.00 6.57 9.52
C ARG A 284 1.41 7.97 9.53
N HIS A 285 1.65 8.78 8.48
CA HIS A 285 0.76 9.91 8.13
C HIS A 285 1.05 10.75 6.86
N LEU A 286 0.03 11.58 6.53
CA LEU A 286 -0.02 12.73 5.62
C LEU A 286 1.19 13.68 5.69
N ALA A 287 1.50 14.25 4.51
CA ALA A 287 2.69 15.04 4.12
C ALA A 287 3.34 15.98 5.16
N LEU A 288 2.57 16.60 6.06
CA LEU A 288 3.09 17.51 7.09
C LEU A 288 3.95 16.80 8.16
N SER A 289 3.74 15.51 8.43
CA SER A 289 4.58 14.77 9.39
C SER A 289 5.98 14.49 8.83
N LYS A 290 6.10 14.28 7.52
CA LYS A 290 7.36 13.90 6.86
C LYS A 290 8.44 14.97 7.02
N GLN A 291 8.11 16.24 6.81
CA GLN A 291 9.07 17.35 6.96
C GLN A 291 9.50 17.54 8.42
N SER A 292 8.56 17.51 9.37
CA SER A 292 8.88 17.65 10.80
C SER A 292 9.69 16.47 11.33
N THR A 293 9.35 15.24 10.96
CA THR A 293 10.12 14.05 11.34
C THR A 293 11.50 14.05 10.70
N ALA A 294 11.62 14.38 9.41
CA ALA A 294 12.92 14.51 8.75
C ALA A 294 13.79 15.60 9.39
N SER A 295 13.21 16.74 9.77
CA SER A 295 13.93 17.84 10.41
C SER A 295 14.41 17.44 11.80
N VAL A 296 13.61 16.69 12.54
CA VAL A 296 13.95 16.14 13.86
C VAL A 296 15.11 15.14 13.76
N ILE A 297 15.06 14.24 12.77
CA ILE A 297 16.14 13.29 12.48
C ILE A 297 17.42 14.02 12.06
N GLN A 298 17.31 15.02 11.18
CA GLN A 298 18.45 15.83 10.73
C GLN A 298 19.08 16.66 11.85
N THR A 299 18.27 17.15 12.78
CA THR A 299 18.74 17.89 13.96
C THR A 299 19.54 16.98 14.90
N ALA A 300 19.13 15.72 15.06
CA ALA A 300 19.94 14.72 15.77
C ALA A 300 21.21 14.36 15.00
N ALA A 301 21.17 14.40 13.67
CA ALA A 301 22.28 14.10 12.78
C ALA A 301 23.26 15.27 12.55
N MET A 302 23.29 16.33 13.36
CA MET A 302 24.06 17.58 13.11
C MET A 302 25.61 17.45 12.93
N LYS A 303 26.17 16.24 12.80
CA LYS A 303 27.53 15.95 12.27
C LYS A 303 27.63 14.75 11.31
N PHE A 304 26.50 14.28 10.79
CA PHE A 304 26.37 13.01 10.06
C PHE A 304 25.67 13.25 8.72
N THR A 305 26.26 12.74 7.63
CA THR A 305 25.67 12.83 6.29
C THR A 305 24.75 11.62 6.09
N PRO A 306 23.42 11.77 6.07
CA PRO A 306 22.53 10.65 5.75
C PRO A 306 22.78 10.23 4.30
N THR A 307 23.24 9.00 4.07
CA THR A 307 23.36 8.44 2.73
C THR A 307 22.09 7.68 2.37
N ARG A 308 21.38 8.13 1.33
CA ARG A 308 20.27 7.41 0.70
C ARG A 308 20.82 6.15 0.00
N ARG A 309 20.39 4.95 0.37
CA ARG A 309 20.56 3.77 -0.50
C ARG A 309 19.65 3.95 -1.74
N LYS A 310 20.24 3.83 -2.93
CA LYS A 310 19.50 3.74 -4.20
C LYS A 310 18.56 2.54 -4.12
N GLY A 311 17.25 2.78 -4.13
CA GLY A 311 16.23 1.74 -4.06
C GLY A 311 14.82 2.29 -3.82
N TYR A 312 14.72 3.45 -3.15
CA TYR A 312 13.46 4.16 -2.94
C TYR A 312 13.37 5.34 -3.92
N ARG A 313 12.60 5.20 -5.01
CA ARG A 313 12.02 6.34 -5.72
C ARG A 313 10.60 6.54 -5.16
N VAL A 314 10.28 7.80 -4.88
CA VAL A 314 8.96 8.30 -4.46
C VAL A 314 8.15 8.50 -5.73
#